data_AF-A0A6B2IHY8-F1
#
_entry.id   AF-A0A6B2IHY8-F1
#
_cell.length_a   1.000
_cell.length_b   1.000
_cell.length_c   1.000
_cell.angle_alpha   90.00
_cell.angle_beta   90.00
_cell.angle_gamma   90.00
#
_symmetry.space_group_name_H-M   'P 1'
#
loop_
_entity.id
_entity.type
_entity.pdbx_description
1 polymer ?
#
loop_
_entity_poly.entity_id
_entity_poly.type
_entity_poly.pdbx_seq_one_letter_code
_entity_poly.pdbx_strand_id
1 'polypeptide(L)'
;REGKPRALDELVGVRDTPTMCQLINERFPDHDITVIPDASGQATSSKNFSESDHAILKKNGFKVEVNGVNPGIKDRITAVNAQILNAEGERHLKVNTNKC
;
A
#
# COMPACT_ATOMS: atom_id res chain seq x y z
N ARG A 1 4.95 -18.84 -2.63
CA ARG A 1 5.76 -17.93 -1.78
C ARG A 1 5.74 -18.54 -0.38
N GLU A 2 6.88 -18.82 0.26
CA GLU A 2 6.99 -19.41 1.63
C GLU A 2 6.41 -18.50 2.72
N GLY A 3 5.23 -17.89 2.52
CA GLY A 3 4.66 -16.86 3.41
C GLY A 3 5.41 -15.51 3.44
N LYS A 4 6.63 -15.41 2.88
CA LYS A 4 7.50 -14.23 3.03
C LYS A 4 7.11 -13.05 2.09
N PRO A 5 7.22 -11.80 2.58
CA PRO A 5 6.92 -10.61 1.79
C PRO A 5 7.98 -10.35 0.71
N ARG A 6 7.57 -9.70 -0.38
CA ARG A 6 8.42 -9.30 -1.49
C ARG A 6 7.91 -7.99 -2.06
N ALA A 7 8.77 -6.98 -2.14
CA ALA A 7 8.53 -5.76 -2.90
C ALA A 7 8.93 -6.01 -4.36
N LEU A 8 7.96 -5.93 -5.27
CA LEU A 8 8.14 -6.35 -6.67
C LEU A 8 8.19 -5.19 -7.67
N ASP A 9 7.54 -4.09 -7.34
CA ASP A 9 7.36 -2.91 -8.19
C ASP A 9 7.08 -1.68 -7.32
N GLU A 10 7.44 -0.49 -7.79
CA GLU A 10 7.15 0.79 -7.16
C GLU A 10 6.58 1.78 -8.20
N LEU A 11 5.54 2.52 -7.82
CA LEU A 11 4.98 3.62 -8.59
C LEU A 11 5.19 4.92 -7.80
N VAL A 12 6.04 5.80 -8.31
CA VAL A 12 6.36 7.10 -7.68
C VAL A 12 5.94 8.26 -8.57
N GLY A 13 5.64 9.41 -7.96
CA GLY A 13 5.34 10.65 -8.69
C GLY A 13 3.90 10.82 -9.17
N VAL A 14 3.01 9.86 -8.91
CA VAL A 14 1.57 9.96 -9.19
C VAL A 14 0.89 10.66 -8.02
N ARG A 15 0.21 11.78 -8.28
CA ARG A 15 -0.36 12.64 -7.22
C ARG A 15 -1.85 12.47 -7.00
N ASP A 16 -2.61 12.07 -8.01
CA ASP A 16 -4.05 11.89 -7.93
C ASP A 16 -4.44 10.41 -7.92
N THR A 17 -5.41 10.08 -7.05
CA THR A 17 -5.91 8.73 -6.82
C THR A 17 -6.50 8.06 -8.09
N PRO A 18 -7.25 8.77 -8.96
CA PRO A 18 -7.76 8.17 -10.20
C PRO A 18 -6.66 7.71 -11.16
N THR A 19 -5.65 8.56 -11.42
CA THR A 19 -4.52 8.20 -12.29
C THR A 19 -3.72 7.04 -11.71
N MET A 20 -3.54 7.00 -10.38
CA MET A 20 -2.90 5.87 -9.70
C MET A 20 -3.68 4.57 -9.92
N CYS A 21 -5.00 4.60 -9.78
CA CYS A 21 -5.86 3.44 -10.03
C CYS A 21 -5.71 2.90 -11.45
N GLN A 22 -5.73 3.80 -12.44
CA GLN A 22 -5.56 3.44 -13.85
C GLN A 22 -4.20 2.76 -14.08
N LEU A 23 -3.11 3.38 -13.63
CA LEU A 23 -1.76 2.84 -13.81
C LEU A 23 -1.57 1.47 -13.16
N ILE A 24 -2.15 1.27 -11.97
CA ILE A 24 -2.10 -0.01 -11.27
C ILE A 24 -2.86 -1.09 -12.08
N ASN A 25 -4.07 -0.81 -12.55
CA ASN A 25 -4.86 -1.75 -13.35
C ASN A 25 -4.21 -2.06 -14.70
N GLU A 26 -3.62 -1.06 -15.38
CA GLU A 26 -2.87 -1.27 -16.63
C GLU A 26 -1.61 -2.12 -16.41
N ARG A 27 -0.92 -1.93 -15.29
CA ARG A 27 0.30 -2.68 -14.96
C ARG A 27 0.01 -4.10 -14.48
N PHE A 28 -1.15 -4.33 -13.86
CA PHE A 28 -1.53 -5.60 -13.24
C PHE A 28 -2.97 -6.02 -13.59
N PRO A 29 -3.30 -6.22 -14.88
CA PRO A 29 -4.69 -6.40 -15.34
C PRO A 29 -5.40 -7.65 -14.78
N ASP A 30 -4.65 -8.72 -14.51
CA ASP A 30 -5.19 -10.01 -14.06
C ASP A 30 -4.98 -10.27 -12.56
N HIS A 31 -4.81 -9.22 -11.74
CA HIS A 31 -4.52 -9.35 -10.31
C HIS A 31 -5.66 -8.80 -9.45
N ASP A 32 -6.08 -9.59 -8.46
CA ASP A 32 -6.88 -9.11 -7.33
C ASP A 32 -5.98 -8.27 -6.41
N ILE A 33 -6.26 -6.96 -6.32
CA ILE A 33 -5.42 -6.03 -5.56
C ILE A 33 -6.15 -5.53 -4.31
N THR A 34 -5.53 -5.79 -3.16
CA THR A 34 -5.91 -5.20 -1.88
C THR A 34 -5.00 -4.01 -1.58
N VAL A 35 -5.61 -2.85 -1.36
CA VAL A 35 -4.96 -1.59 -1.02
C VAL A 35 -5.15 -1.31 0.46
N ILE A 36 -4.03 -1.01 1.13
CA ILE A 36 -3.98 -0.64 2.56
C ILE A 36 -3.54 0.82 2.64
N PRO A 37 -4.46 1.79 2.56
CA PRO A 37 -4.13 3.21 2.62
C PRO A 37 -3.78 3.61 4.07
N ASP A 38 -3.08 4.73 4.22
CA ASP A 38 -2.76 5.28 5.54
C ASP A 38 -4.04 5.72 6.28
N ALA A 39 -4.14 5.42 7.58
CA ALA A 39 -5.33 5.74 8.37
C ALA A 39 -5.63 7.26 8.43
N SER A 40 -4.66 8.13 8.14
CA SER A 40 -4.89 9.58 8.05
C SER A 40 -5.77 10.01 6.86
N GLY A 41 -6.00 9.13 5.88
CA GLY A 41 -6.95 9.36 4.77
C GLY A 41 -8.41 9.50 5.21
N GLN A 42 -8.73 9.27 6.50
CA GLN A 42 -10.02 9.62 7.09
C GLN A 42 -10.20 11.11 7.40
N ALA A 43 -9.18 11.96 7.20
CA ALA A 43 -9.30 13.40 7.41
C ALA A 43 -10.31 14.01 6.42
N THR A 44 -11.56 14.14 6.88
CA THR A 44 -12.62 14.94 6.29
C THR A 44 -12.20 16.41 6.26
N SER A 45 -11.49 16.83 5.21
CA SER A 45 -11.40 18.25 4.90
C SER A 45 -12.64 18.64 4.10
N SER A 46 -13.53 19.35 4.79
CA SER A 46 -14.84 19.84 4.36
C SER A 46 -14.71 21.02 3.38
N LYS A 47 -14.21 20.76 2.16
CA LYS A 47 -14.29 21.70 1.03
C LYS A 47 -14.54 20.94 -0.28
N ASN A 48 -15.79 20.56 -0.49
CA ASN A 48 -16.44 20.15 -1.75
C ASN A 48 -15.52 19.71 -2.91
N PHE A 49 -15.39 18.40 -3.17
CA PHE A 49 -15.34 17.81 -4.54
C PHE A 49 -15.57 16.27 -4.52
N SER A 50 -16.85 15.89 -4.49
CA SER A 50 -17.49 14.71 -5.11
C SER A 50 -17.12 13.24 -4.82
N GLU A 51 -15.90 12.83 -4.44
CA GLU A 51 -15.59 11.39 -4.21
C GLU A 51 -14.37 11.24 -3.29
N SER A 52 -14.44 10.40 -2.25
CA SER A 52 -13.28 10.16 -1.36
C SER A 52 -12.29 9.20 -2.00
N ASP A 53 -11.01 9.23 -1.60
CA ASP A 53 -9.99 8.29 -2.11
C ASP A 53 -10.41 6.83 -1.94
N HIS A 54 -11.02 6.49 -0.81
CA HIS A 54 -11.58 5.15 -0.57
C HIS A 54 -12.70 4.80 -1.56
N ALA A 55 -13.55 5.74 -1.94
CA ALA A 55 -14.60 5.52 -2.93
C ALA A 55 -14.01 5.33 -4.33
N ILE A 56 -13.02 6.14 -4.71
CA ILE A 56 -12.29 6.04 -5.99
C ILE A 56 -11.62 4.66 -6.11
N LEU A 57 -10.91 4.21 -5.07
CA LEU A 57 -10.25 2.91 -5.05
C LEU A 57 -11.27 1.76 -5.23
N LYS A 58 -12.36 1.77 -4.46
CA LYS A 58 -13.41 0.73 -4.56
C LYS A 58 -14.07 0.69 -5.93
N LYS A 59 -14.35 1.86 -6.53
CA LYS A 59 -14.96 1.99 -7.86
C LYS A 59 -14.06 1.46 -8.97
N ASN A 60 -12.74 1.49 -8.78
CA ASN A 60 -11.75 0.93 -9.71
C ASN A 60 -11.45 -0.55 -9.48
N GLY A 61 -12.23 -1.24 -8.64
CA GLY A 61 -12.12 -2.69 -8.42
C GLY A 61 -11.16 -3.10 -7.29
N PHE A 62 -10.58 -2.15 -6.55
CA PHE A 62 -9.68 -2.46 -5.45
C PHE A 62 -10.42 -2.88 -4.18
N LYS A 63 -9.92 -3.92 -3.51
CA LYS A 63 -10.29 -4.21 -2.12
C LYS A 63 -9.58 -3.21 -1.23
N VAL A 64 -10.30 -2.45 -0.41
CA VAL A 64 -9.71 -1.43 0.45
C VAL A 64 -9.80 -1.88 1.91
N GLU A 65 -8.65 -2.13 2.53
CA GLU A 65 -8.54 -2.54 3.94
C GLU A 65 -7.96 -1.40 4.75
N VAL A 66 -8.77 -0.83 5.64
CA VAL A 66 -8.42 0.35 6.45
C VAL A 66 -8.55 -0.02 7.91
N ASN A 67 -7.47 0.17 8.65
CA ASN A 67 -7.51 0.13 10.12
C ASN A 67 -7.97 1.49 10.65
N GLY A 68 -8.77 1.50 11.72
CA GLY A 68 -9.27 2.76 12.30
C GLY A 68 -8.17 3.67 12.83
N VAL A 69 -7.03 3.10 13.22
CA VAL A 69 -5.83 3.83 13.68
C VAL A 69 -4.59 3.08 13.21
N ASN A 70 -3.56 3.81 12.79
CA ASN A 70 -2.25 3.24 12.49
C ASN A 70 -1.58 2.70 13.77
N PRO A 71 -0.90 1.55 13.73
CA PRO A 71 -0.05 1.10 14.83
C PRO A 71 1.00 2.14 15.23
N GLY A 72 1.46 2.08 16.48
CA GLY A 72 2.47 2.98 17.01
C GLY A 72 3.72 3.03 16.13
N ILE A 73 4.36 4.20 16.05
CA ILE A 73 5.53 4.43 15.17
C ILE A 73 6.63 3.41 15.41
N LYS A 74 6.90 3.14 16.70
CA LYS A 74 7.90 2.16 17.11
C LYS A 74 7.59 0.76 16.58
N ASP A 75 6.34 0.31 16.71
CA ASP A 75 5.94 -1.04 16.36
C ASP A 75 6.06 -1.30 14.86
N ARG A 76 5.63 -0.35 14.02
CA ARG A 76 5.76 -0.49 12.55
C ARG A 76 7.22 -0.48 12.08
N ILE A 77 8.08 0.33 12.71
CA ILE A 77 9.52 0.34 12.41
C ILE A 77 10.14 -0.99 12.81
N THR A 78 9.87 -1.48 14.03
CA THR A 78 10.36 -2.76 14.51
C THR A 78 9.89 -3.91 13.63
N ALA A 79 8.63 -3.92 13.20
CA ALA A 79 8.08 -4.93 12.31
C ALA A 79 8.82 -4.99 10.96
N VAL A 80 9.07 -3.84 10.32
CA VAL A 80 9.81 -3.80 9.04
C VAL A 80 11.28 -4.21 9.24
N ASN A 81 11.94 -3.73 10.29
CA ASN A 81 13.33 -4.10 10.57
C ASN A 81 13.50 -5.60 10.77
N ALA A 82 12.57 -6.25 11.49
CA ALA A 82 12.58 -7.70 11.65
C ALA A 82 12.40 -8.46 10.31
N GLN A 83 11.73 -7.88 9.33
CA GLN A 83 11.65 -8.48 7.98
C GLN A 83 12.96 -8.32 7.20
N ILE A 84 13.71 -7.24 7.42
CA ILE A 84 14.99 -6.97 6.75
C ILE A 84 16.10 -7.88 7.29
N LEU A 85 16.20 -7.96 8.62
CA LEU A 85 17.12 -8.83 9.35
C LEU A 85 16.59 -9.00 10.78
N ASN A 86 16.18 -10.22 11.14
CA ASN A 86 15.72 -10.52 12.49
C ASN A 86 16.90 -10.87 13.43
N ALA A 87 16.59 -11.05 14.72
CA ALA A 87 17.58 -11.40 15.75
C ALA A 87 18.21 -12.79 15.56
N GLU A 88 17.57 -13.67 14.77
CA GLU A 88 18.04 -15.01 14.42
C GLU A 88 18.94 -14.99 13.16
N GLY A 89 19.19 -13.82 12.57
CA GLY A 89 20.03 -13.64 11.39
C GLY A 89 19.31 -13.90 10.07
N GLU A 90 17.99 -14.05 10.07
CA GLU A 90 17.20 -14.36 8.89
C GLU A 90 16.71 -13.09 8.17
N ARG A 91 16.61 -13.19 6.84
CA ARG A 91 16.08 -12.13 5.97
C ARG A 91 14.81 -12.61 5.27
N HIS A 92 13.68 -11.97 5.56
CA HIS A 92 12.38 -12.37 5.02
C HIS A 92 11.92 -11.47 3.86
N LEU A 93 12.18 -10.16 3.94
CA LEU A 93 11.84 -9.22 2.88
C LEU A 93 12.84 -9.31 1.73
N LYS A 94 12.33 -9.56 0.52
CA LYS A 94 13.10 -9.42 -0.72
C LYS A 94 12.60 -8.21 -1.50
N VAL A 95 13.53 -7.47 -2.12
CA VAL A 95 13.23 -6.28 -2.93
C VAL A 95 13.75 -6.50 -4.35
N ASN A 96 12.94 -6.14 -5.35
CA ASN A 96 13.34 -6.16 -6.74
C ASN A 96 14.05 -4.84 -7.10
N THR A 97 15.37 -4.85 -7.08
CA THR A 97 16.22 -3.65 -7.31
C THR A 97 16.15 -3.07 -8.71
N ASN A 98 15.48 -3.74 -9.67
CA ASN A 98 15.30 -3.21 -11.03
C ASN A 98 14.01 -2.41 -11.18
N LYS A 99 13.06 -2.56 -10.25
CA LYS A 99 11.71 -1.97 -10.33
C LYS A 99 11.33 -1.16 -9.08
N CYS A 100 12.07 -1.33 -8.00
CA CYS A 100 11.96 -0.61 -6.73
C CYS A 100 13.30 0.04 -6.42
#